data_AF-A0A448MQA7-F1
#
_entry.id   AF-A0A448MQA7-F1
#
_cell.length_a   1.000
_cell.length_b   1.000
_cell.length_c   1.000
_cell.angle_alpha   90.00
_cell.angle_beta   90.00
_cell.angle_gamma   90.00
#
_symmetry.space_group_name_H-M   'P 1'
#
loop_
_entity.id
_entity.type
_entity.pdbx_description
1 polymer ?
#
loop_
_entity_poly.entity_id
_entity_poly.type
_entity_poly.pdbx_seq_one_letter_code
_entity_poly.pdbx_strand_id
1 'polypeptide(L)'
;MTEQDFQLKTKELIDSLKAICANYGLGNDGNEFKIITQVFLYKFLNDKFAFEIKKRYPELAEAENWERVLTEKSADYFEFLTMGLNANTAILKPSQFISTLFGQSTQDDFATIFDKTLIDIAIENESIFSVKTEGGAKINLFERLSQYIADPSKRDAFCRAIINKLVEFSFEHIFNQNLIFMPRFLNISLRITTPTQVVNMRSIIRRIP
;
A
#
# COMPACT_ATOMS: atom_id res chain seq x y z
N MET A 1 -4.44 11.83 15.95
CA MET A 1 -4.99 10.47 15.90
C MET A 1 -4.42 9.68 17.07
N THR A 2 -5.26 9.07 17.89
CA THR A 2 -4.85 8.21 19.01
C THR A 2 -4.60 6.77 18.53
N GLU A 3 -4.01 5.92 19.37
CA GLU A 3 -3.85 4.49 19.06
C GLU A 3 -5.22 3.80 18.80
N GLN A 4 -6.26 4.18 19.54
CA GLN A 4 -7.61 3.63 19.38
C GLN A 4 -8.22 4.03 18.04
N ASP A 5 -8.08 5.30 17.65
CA ASP A 5 -8.56 5.79 16.35
C ASP A 5 -7.91 5.03 15.19
N PHE A 6 -6.63 4.69 15.32
CA PHE A 6 -5.93 3.90 14.31
C PHE A 6 -6.47 2.48 14.20
N GLN A 7 -6.70 1.79 15.32
CA GLN A 7 -7.26 0.43 15.30
C GLN A 7 -8.65 0.45 14.65
N LEU A 8 -9.44 1.47 14.95
CA LEU A 8 -10.75 1.69 14.34
C LEU A 8 -10.63 1.92 12.83
N LYS A 9 -9.81 2.89 12.39
CA LYS A 9 -9.62 3.21 10.96
C LYS A 9 -9.05 2.05 10.16
N THR A 10 -8.11 1.30 10.75
CA THR A 10 -7.57 0.07 10.16
C THR A 10 -8.67 -0.96 9.97
N LYS A 11 -9.50 -1.19 11.00
CA LYS A 11 -10.62 -2.12 10.93
C LYS A 11 -11.65 -1.67 9.89
N GLU A 12 -12.03 -0.39 9.88
CA GLU A 12 -12.96 0.20 8.90
C GLU A 12 -12.45 0.02 7.47
N LEU A 13 -11.15 0.24 7.24
CA LEU A 13 -10.54 0.00 5.93
C LEU A 13 -10.61 -1.47 5.54
N ILE A 14 -10.23 -2.38 6.44
CA ILE A 14 -10.28 -3.81 6.13
C ILE A 14 -11.72 -4.27 5.87
N ASP A 15 -12.68 -3.88 6.71
CA ASP A 15 -14.09 -4.23 6.54
C ASP A 15 -14.64 -3.68 5.20
N SER A 16 -14.23 -2.46 4.82
CA SER A 16 -14.56 -1.88 3.51
C SER A 16 -13.98 -2.68 2.35
N LEU A 17 -12.72 -3.11 2.45
CA LEU A 17 -12.06 -3.91 1.42
C LEU A 17 -12.69 -5.32 1.31
N LYS A 18 -13.08 -5.93 2.44
CA LYS A 18 -13.85 -7.19 2.45
C LYS A 18 -15.20 -7.02 1.75
N ALA A 19 -15.93 -5.94 2.05
CA ALA A 19 -17.20 -5.64 1.40
C ALA A 19 -17.03 -5.45 -0.11
N ILE A 20 -15.97 -4.75 -0.55
CA ILE A 20 -15.63 -4.63 -1.97
C ILE A 20 -15.36 -6.02 -2.56
N CYS A 21 -14.47 -6.82 -1.97
CA CYS A 21 -14.17 -8.17 -2.46
C CYS A 21 -15.45 -9.02 -2.61
N ALA A 22 -16.33 -9.02 -1.61
CA ALA A 22 -17.61 -9.72 -1.65
C ALA A 22 -18.51 -9.27 -2.81
N ASN A 23 -18.62 -7.95 -3.03
CA ASN A 23 -19.43 -7.38 -4.12
C ASN A 23 -18.93 -7.75 -5.52
N TYR A 24 -17.63 -8.06 -5.65
CA TYR A 24 -17.01 -8.48 -6.91
C TYR A 24 -16.78 -9.99 -7.00
N GLY A 25 -17.42 -10.79 -6.15
CA GLY A 25 -17.44 -12.26 -6.23
C GLY A 25 -16.28 -12.97 -5.55
N LEU A 26 -15.54 -12.26 -4.68
CA LEU A 26 -14.40 -12.80 -3.91
C LEU A 26 -14.72 -13.00 -2.42
N GLY A 27 -15.99 -12.99 -2.01
CA GLY A 27 -16.35 -13.14 -0.61
C GLY A 27 -15.95 -14.53 -0.07
N ASN A 28 -15.13 -14.58 0.98
CA ASN A 28 -14.56 -15.80 1.55
C ASN A 28 -13.65 -16.60 0.58
N ASP A 29 -13.18 -15.98 -0.50
CA ASP A 29 -12.22 -16.58 -1.42
C ASP A 29 -10.78 -16.46 -0.88
N GLY A 30 -9.91 -17.42 -1.24
CA GLY A 30 -8.50 -17.38 -0.84
C GLY A 30 -7.76 -16.12 -1.32
N ASN A 31 -8.21 -15.52 -2.43
CA ASN A 31 -7.62 -14.30 -2.98
C ASN A 31 -8.13 -13.02 -2.29
N GLU A 32 -9.26 -13.06 -1.57
CA GLU A 32 -9.77 -11.93 -0.77
C GLU A 32 -8.68 -11.36 0.13
N PHE A 33 -8.06 -12.24 0.91
CA PHE A 33 -7.00 -11.86 1.84
C PHE A 33 -5.74 -11.35 1.13
N LYS A 34 -5.37 -11.94 0.00
CA LYS A 34 -4.21 -11.50 -0.77
C LYS A 34 -4.40 -10.05 -1.22
N ILE A 35 -5.58 -9.74 -1.73
CA ILE A 35 -5.96 -8.39 -2.16
C ILE A 35 -5.93 -7.44 -0.98
N ILE A 36 -6.65 -7.75 0.11
CA ILE A 36 -6.70 -6.87 1.29
C ILE A 36 -5.30 -6.58 1.83
N THR A 37 -4.47 -7.61 1.93
CA THR A 37 -3.10 -7.49 2.45
C THR A 37 -2.24 -6.61 1.57
N GLN A 38 -2.27 -6.82 0.25
CA GLN A 38 -1.46 -6.04 -0.68
C GLN A 38 -1.99 -4.60 -0.82
N VAL A 39 -3.30 -4.39 -0.89
CA VAL A 39 -3.90 -3.05 -0.91
C VAL A 39 -3.54 -2.26 0.35
N PHE A 40 -3.63 -2.89 1.52
CA PHE A 40 -3.22 -2.26 2.77
C PHE A 40 -1.72 -1.97 2.79
N LEU A 41 -0.89 -2.89 2.29
CA LEU A 41 0.55 -2.67 2.18
C LEU A 41 0.86 -1.46 1.30
N TYR A 42 0.20 -1.32 0.15
CA TYR A 42 0.37 -0.15 -0.72
C TYR A 42 0.01 1.15 0.03
N LYS A 43 -1.12 1.16 0.74
CA LYS A 43 -1.52 2.29 1.61
C LYS A 43 -0.46 2.62 2.66
N PHE A 44 0.03 1.59 3.33
CA PHE A 44 1.04 1.73 4.35
C PHE A 44 2.35 2.32 3.80
N LEU A 45 2.85 1.79 2.68
CA LEU A 45 4.09 2.27 2.08
C LEU A 45 3.96 3.71 1.60
N ASN A 46 2.83 4.07 0.98
CA ASN A 46 2.53 5.44 0.57
C ASN A 46 2.55 6.41 1.76
N ASP A 47 1.84 6.09 2.84
CA ASP A 47 1.75 6.96 4.01
C ASP A 47 3.07 7.01 4.79
N LYS A 48 3.82 5.91 4.83
CA LYS A 48 5.15 5.88 5.46
C LYS A 48 6.15 6.71 4.67
N PHE A 49 6.12 6.64 3.33
CA PHE A 49 6.96 7.48 2.48
C PHE A 49 6.67 8.97 2.71
N ALA A 50 5.38 9.35 2.70
CA ALA A 50 4.93 10.72 2.99
C ALA A 50 5.44 11.20 4.35
N PHE A 51 5.33 10.36 5.38
CA PHE A 51 5.82 10.68 6.72
C PHE A 51 7.34 10.90 6.75
N GLU A 52 8.12 9.96 6.20
CA GLU A 52 9.59 10.02 6.25
C GLU A 52 10.15 11.20 5.46
N ILE A 53 9.57 11.49 4.28
CA ILE A 53 10.03 12.61 3.45
C ILE A 53 9.69 13.97 4.10
N LYS A 54 8.49 14.12 4.67
CA LYS A 54 8.10 15.34 5.41
C LYS A 54 8.89 15.55 6.69
N LYS A 55 9.24 14.46 7.37
CA LYS A 55 10.10 14.51 8.57
C LYS A 55 11.52 14.99 8.21
N ARG A 56 12.03 14.59 7.04
CA ARG A 56 13.36 14.96 6.58
C ARG A 56 13.41 16.37 5.99
N TYR A 57 12.35 16.77 5.30
CA TYR A 57 12.19 18.01 4.54
C TYR A 57 10.92 18.74 5.01
N PRO A 58 11.01 19.54 6.10
CA PRO A 58 9.86 20.23 6.69
C PRO A 58 9.10 21.12 5.71
N GLU A 59 9.75 21.63 4.67
CA GLU A 59 9.11 22.41 3.59
C GLU A 59 8.00 21.62 2.87
N LEU A 60 8.11 20.28 2.82
CA LEU A 60 7.05 19.42 2.28
C LEU A 60 5.92 19.20 3.28
N ALA A 61 6.17 19.32 4.58
CA ALA A 61 5.14 19.24 5.61
C ALA A 61 4.28 20.52 5.66
N GLU A 62 4.89 21.66 5.34
CA GLU A 62 4.24 22.98 5.31
C GLU A 62 3.55 23.29 3.97
N ALA A 63 3.88 22.54 2.91
CA ALA A 63 3.26 22.69 1.60
C ALA A 63 1.76 22.31 1.62
N GLU A 64 0.94 23.10 0.92
CA GLU A 64 -0.49 22.82 0.75
C GLU A 64 -0.73 21.44 0.12
N ASN A 65 0.13 21.04 -0.82
CA ASN A 65 0.12 19.72 -1.44
C ASN A 65 1.56 19.26 -1.73
N TRP A 66 2.12 18.47 -0.82
CA TRP A 66 3.46 17.91 -0.93
C TRP A 66 3.64 17.02 -2.18
N GLU A 67 2.61 16.29 -2.59
CA GLU A 67 2.65 15.39 -3.75
C GLU A 67 2.80 16.20 -5.04
N ARG A 68 2.10 17.34 -5.12
CA ARG A 68 2.23 18.29 -6.23
C ARG A 68 3.63 18.88 -6.29
N VAL A 69 4.20 19.27 -5.14
CA VAL A 69 5.58 19.77 -5.09
C VAL A 69 6.55 18.73 -5.65
N LEU A 70 6.43 17.46 -5.28
CA LEU A 70 7.30 16.41 -5.81
C LEU A 70 7.04 16.10 -7.29
N THR A 71 5.81 16.25 -7.76
CA THR A 71 5.44 16.01 -9.17
C THR A 71 5.98 17.10 -10.10
N GLU A 72 6.04 18.34 -9.63
CA GLU A 72 6.51 19.50 -10.43
C GLU A 72 8.04 19.63 -10.48
N LYS A 73 8.77 18.88 -9.66
CA LYS A 73 10.25 18.91 -9.60
C LYS A 73 10.86 17.92 -10.58
N SER A 74 12.16 18.11 -10.88
CA SER A 74 12.91 17.21 -11.76
C SER A 74 13.14 15.85 -11.11
N ALA A 75 13.38 14.84 -11.95
CA ALA A 75 13.75 13.50 -11.49
C ALA A 75 15.02 13.53 -10.61
N ASP A 76 16.02 14.33 -10.98
CA ASP A 76 17.25 14.50 -10.21
C ASP A 76 16.99 15.06 -8.80
N TYR A 77 16.04 15.99 -8.68
CA TYR A 77 15.66 16.54 -7.37
C TYR A 77 14.96 15.47 -6.52
N PHE A 78 14.06 14.69 -7.12
CA PHE A 78 13.41 13.58 -6.43
C PHE A 78 14.42 12.51 -5.97
N GLU A 79 15.40 12.16 -6.81
CA GLU A 79 16.48 11.23 -6.47
C GLU A 79 17.30 11.77 -5.29
N PHE A 80 17.70 13.04 -5.33
CA PHE A 80 18.42 13.69 -4.23
C PHE A 80 17.64 13.63 -2.90
N LEU A 81 16.33 13.89 -2.92
CA LEU A 81 15.50 13.81 -1.71
C LEU A 81 15.44 12.38 -1.17
N THR A 82 15.30 11.39 -2.05
CA THR A 82 15.12 9.99 -1.66
C THR A 82 16.40 9.32 -1.19
N MET A 83 17.58 9.75 -1.66
CA MET A 83 18.88 9.33 -1.12
C MET A 83 19.06 9.65 0.36
N GLY A 84 18.40 10.70 0.85
CA GLY A 84 18.47 11.13 2.25
C GLY A 84 17.52 10.39 3.20
N LEU A 85 16.69 9.47 2.69
CA LEU A 85 15.74 8.69 3.48
C LEU A 85 16.40 7.47 4.12
N ASN A 86 15.74 6.93 5.15
CA ASN A 86 16.18 5.71 5.82
C ASN A 86 16.21 4.53 4.83
N ALA A 87 17.23 3.65 4.95
CA ALA A 87 17.41 2.51 4.04
C ALA A 87 16.23 1.50 4.03
N ASN A 88 15.38 1.54 5.07
CA ASN A 88 14.19 0.67 5.21
C ASN A 88 12.90 1.37 4.75
N THR A 89 12.99 2.55 4.13
CA THR A 89 11.85 3.31 3.61
C THR A 89 11.65 2.95 2.14
N ALA A 90 10.45 2.46 1.82
CA ALA A 90 10.07 2.26 0.42
C ALA A 90 10.06 3.58 -0.33
N ILE A 91 10.64 3.61 -1.52
CA ILE A 91 10.60 4.75 -2.42
C ILE A 91 9.38 4.60 -3.33
N LEU A 92 8.51 5.61 -3.34
CA LEU A 92 7.38 5.70 -4.25
C LEU A 92 7.55 6.93 -5.13
N LYS A 93 7.55 6.74 -6.45
CA LYS A 93 7.60 7.84 -7.42
C LYS A 93 6.28 8.62 -7.43
N PRO A 94 6.29 9.89 -7.88
CA PRO A 94 5.06 10.68 -7.97
C PRO A 94 3.93 10.02 -8.77
N SER A 95 4.27 9.26 -9.82
CA SER A 95 3.30 8.49 -10.62
C SER A 95 2.64 7.33 -9.86
N GLN A 96 3.23 6.90 -8.75
CA GLN A 96 2.80 5.77 -7.93
C GLN A 96 2.10 6.22 -6.64
N PHE A 97 1.89 7.52 -6.42
CA PHE A 97 1.14 7.98 -5.26
C PHE A 97 -0.33 7.60 -5.39
N ILE A 98 -0.95 7.32 -4.25
CA ILE A 98 -2.38 6.97 -4.19
C ILE A 98 -3.25 8.09 -4.75
N SER A 99 -2.90 9.36 -4.50
CA SER A 99 -3.62 10.50 -5.05
C SER A 99 -3.47 10.62 -6.57
N THR A 100 -2.27 10.39 -7.10
CA THR A 100 -2.00 10.37 -8.55
C THR A 100 -2.84 9.29 -9.22
N LEU A 101 -2.84 8.09 -8.64
CA LEU A 101 -3.61 6.96 -9.15
C LEU A 101 -5.12 7.21 -9.05
N PHE A 102 -5.58 7.84 -7.96
CA PHE A 102 -6.96 8.28 -7.81
C PHE A 102 -7.36 9.32 -8.85
N GLY A 103 -6.49 10.27 -9.20
CA GLY A 103 -6.72 11.23 -10.27
C GLY A 103 -6.86 10.59 -11.66
N GLN A 104 -6.31 9.39 -11.85
CA GLN A 104 -6.42 8.59 -13.07
C GLN A 104 -7.59 7.59 -13.02
N SER A 105 -8.35 7.55 -11.93
CA SER A 105 -9.41 6.55 -11.69
C SER A 105 -10.58 6.64 -12.65
N THR A 106 -10.68 7.64 -13.53
CA THR A 106 -11.70 7.73 -14.60
C THR A 106 -11.20 7.27 -15.96
N GLN A 107 -9.89 7.02 -16.12
CA GLN A 107 -9.32 6.55 -17.37
C GLN A 107 -9.82 5.14 -17.73
N ASP A 108 -9.77 4.83 -19.02
CA ASP A 108 -9.96 3.46 -19.51
C ASP A 108 -8.78 2.58 -19.10
N ASP A 109 -9.02 1.27 -19.01
CA ASP A 109 -8.02 0.28 -18.57
C ASP A 109 -7.40 0.61 -17.20
N PHE A 110 -8.18 1.22 -16.31
CA PHE A 110 -7.69 1.64 -14.99
C PHE A 110 -7.14 0.47 -14.18
N ALA A 111 -7.71 -0.73 -14.32
CA ALA A 111 -7.18 -1.93 -13.70
C ALA A 111 -5.75 -2.24 -14.14
N THR A 112 -5.42 -2.01 -15.42
CA THR A 112 -4.07 -2.18 -15.96
C THR A 112 -3.12 -1.16 -15.37
N ILE A 113 -3.54 0.11 -15.25
CA ILE A 113 -2.75 1.18 -14.63
C ILE A 113 -2.50 0.85 -13.15
N PHE A 114 -3.53 0.44 -12.42
CA PHE A 114 -3.45 0.05 -11.02
C PHE A 114 -2.47 -1.11 -10.80
N ASP A 115 -2.64 -2.19 -11.56
CA ASP A 115 -1.76 -3.36 -11.46
C ASP A 115 -0.32 -3.03 -11.87
N LYS A 116 -0.13 -2.22 -12.93
CA LYS A 116 1.21 -1.78 -13.35
C LYS A 116 1.90 -1.01 -12.24
N THR A 117 1.19 -0.07 -11.59
CA THR A 117 1.72 0.70 -10.46
C THR A 117 2.21 -0.19 -9.33
N LEU A 118 1.44 -1.21 -8.95
CA LEU A 118 1.85 -2.16 -7.91
C LEU A 118 3.12 -2.94 -8.29
N ILE A 119 3.21 -3.39 -9.54
CA ILE A 119 4.38 -4.11 -10.05
C ILE A 119 5.60 -3.21 -10.11
N ASP A 120 5.46 -1.97 -10.56
CA ASP A 120 6.56 -0.99 -10.60
C ASP A 120 7.10 -0.71 -9.20
N ILE A 121 6.22 -0.52 -8.20
CA ILE A 121 6.63 -0.35 -6.80
C ILE A 121 7.41 -1.58 -6.32
N ALA A 122 6.96 -2.80 -6.65
CA ALA A 122 7.65 -4.02 -6.24
C ALA A 122 9.07 -4.12 -6.84
N ILE A 123 9.24 -3.74 -8.10
CA ILE A 123 10.53 -3.76 -8.80
C ILE A 123 11.47 -2.71 -8.22
N GLU A 124 11.00 -1.47 -8.04
CA GLU A 124 11.81 -0.36 -7.57
C GLU A 124 12.28 -0.53 -6.13
N ASN A 125 11.51 -1.28 -5.33
CA ASN A 125 11.80 -1.53 -3.92
C ASN A 125 12.35 -2.95 -3.67
N GLU A 126 12.75 -3.64 -4.73
CA GLU A 126 13.23 -5.01 -4.68
C GLU A 126 14.46 -5.16 -3.77
N SER A 127 15.39 -4.19 -3.82
CA SER A 127 16.60 -4.18 -3.01
C SER A 127 16.32 -3.99 -1.51
N ILE A 128 15.20 -3.37 -1.16
CA ILE A 128 14.80 -3.05 0.22
C ILE A 128 14.03 -4.22 0.85
N PHE A 129 13.11 -4.83 0.10
CA PHE A 129 12.19 -5.85 0.62
C PHE A 129 12.36 -7.23 -0.01
N SER A 130 13.53 -7.57 -0.58
CA SER A 130 13.79 -8.90 -1.15
C SER A 130 13.72 -10.00 -0.10
N VAL A 131 12.52 -10.51 0.16
CA VAL A 131 12.28 -11.67 1.00
C VAL A 131 12.51 -12.94 0.18
N LYS A 132 13.51 -13.74 0.55
CA LYS A 132 13.75 -15.08 -0.02
C LYS A 132 13.14 -16.14 0.89
N THR A 133 12.35 -17.07 0.35
CA THR A 133 11.90 -18.27 1.09
C THR A 133 13.10 -19.11 1.55
N GLU A 134 12.87 -20.04 2.47
CA GLU A 134 13.92 -20.99 2.92
C GLU A 134 14.48 -21.82 1.75
N GLY A 135 13.68 -22.07 0.72
CA GLY A 135 14.09 -22.70 -0.54
C GLY A 135 14.71 -21.74 -1.57
N GLY A 136 15.01 -20.50 -1.20
CA GLY A 136 15.64 -19.51 -2.07
C GLY A 136 14.72 -18.83 -3.09
N ALA A 137 13.43 -19.16 -3.12
CA ALA A 137 12.46 -18.53 -4.02
C ALA A 137 12.19 -17.08 -3.56
N LYS A 138 12.19 -16.16 -4.51
CA LYS A 138 11.91 -14.74 -4.24
C LYS A 138 10.40 -14.55 -4.04
N ILE A 139 10.01 -13.90 -2.95
CA ILE A 139 8.62 -13.49 -2.72
C ILE A 139 8.46 -12.09 -3.29
N ASN A 140 7.52 -11.92 -4.23
CA ASN A 140 7.18 -10.62 -4.77
C ASN A 140 6.32 -9.84 -3.78
N LEU A 141 6.60 -8.53 -3.64
CA LEU A 141 5.89 -7.64 -2.72
C LEU A 141 4.44 -7.43 -3.15
N PHE A 142 4.23 -7.32 -4.46
CA PHE A 142 2.94 -7.14 -5.08
C PHE A 142 2.74 -8.09 -6.27
N GLU A 143 1.47 -8.38 -6.52
CA GLU A 143 0.96 -9.11 -7.67
C GLU A 143 -0.07 -8.23 -8.40
N ARG A 144 -0.45 -8.63 -9.61
CA ARG A 144 -1.59 -8.03 -10.32
C ARG A 144 -2.86 -8.42 -9.57
N LEU A 145 -3.58 -7.46 -9.00
CA LEU A 145 -4.75 -7.73 -8.17
C LEU A 145 -6.02 -7.87 -9.01
N SER A 146 -6.10 -7.12 -10.13
CA SER A 146 -7.28 -7.17 -10.98
C SER A 146 -7.52 -8.54 -11.62
N GLN A 147 -6.46 -9.35 -11.78
CA GLN A 147 -6.54 -10.69 -12.37
C GLN A 147 -7.44 -11.64 -11.57
N TYR A 148 -7.62 -11.37 -10.28
CA TYR A 148 -8.49 -12.17 -9.40
C TYR A 148 -9.98 -11.96 -9.69
N ILE A 149 -10.35 -10.88 -10.39
CA ILE A 149 -11.71 -10.67 -10.85
C ILE A 149 -11.93 -11.49 -12.12
N ALA A 150 -12.85 -12.47 -12.00
CA ALA A 150 -13.17 -13.42 -13.06
C ALA A 150 -13.75 -12.76 -14.31
N ASP A 151 -14.57 -11.72 -14.13
CA ASP A 151 -15.16 -10.93 -15.22
C ASP A 151 -14.25 -9.72 -15.54
N PRO A 152 -13.56 -9.71 -16.70
CA PRO A 152 -12.66 -8.61 -17.05
C PRO A 152 -13.35 -7.25 -17.12
N SER A 153 -14.64 -7.20 -17.48
CA SER A 153 -15.39 -5.95 -17.58
C SER A 153 -15.59 -5.25 -16.23
N LYS A 154 -15.46 -5.98 -15.13
CA LYS A 154 -15.62 -5.46 -13.76
C LYS A 154 -14.30 -5.04 -13.11
N ARG A 155 -13.16 -5.36 -13.71
CA ARG A 155 -11.82 -5.12 -13.13
C ARG A 155 -11.58 -3.65 -12.85
N ASP A 156 -11.94 -2.81 -13.80
CA ASP A 156 -11.80 -1.36 -13.66
C ASP A 156 -12.64 -0.82 -12.51
N ALA A 157 -13.91 -1.20 -12.44
CA ALA A 157 -14.80 -0.78 -11.35
C ALA A 157 -14.31 -1.26 -9.99
N PHE A 158 -13.74 -2.48 -9.93
CA PHE A 158 -13.14 -3.04 -8.72
C PHE A 158 -11.92 -2.22 -8.25
N CYS A 159 -10.95 -1.96 -9.14
CA CYS A 159 -9.77 -1.15 -8.80
C CYS A 159 -10.17 0.28 -8.41
N ARG A 160 -11.19 0.87 -9.08
CA ARG A 160 -11.75 2.19 -8.71
C ARG A 160 -12.35 2.16 -7.30
N ALA A 161 -13.09 1.12 -6.95
CA ALA A 161 -13.65 0.97 -5.60
C ALA A 161 -12.55 0.89 -4.53
N ILE A 162 -11.45 0.19 -4.81
CA ILE A 162 -10.29 0.12 -3.91
C ILE A 162 -9.64 1.49 -3.73
N ILE A 163 -9.26 2.17 -4.82
CA ILE A 163 -8.51 3.42 -4.73
C ILE A 163 -9.33 4.52 -4.03
N ASN A 164 -10.64 4.54 -4.24
CA ASN A 164 -11.56 5.43 -3.54
C ASN A 164 -11.51 5.25 -2.02
N LYS A 165 -11.29 4.02 -1.53
CA LYS A 165 -11.12 3.77 -0.09
C LYS A 165 -9.74 4.12 0.44
N LEU A 166 -8.71 4.04 -0.40
CA LEU A 166 -7.35 4.37 0.02
C LEU A 166 -7.11 5.87 0.25
N VAL A 167 -7.86 6.74 -0.44
CA VAL A 167 -7.73 8.20 -0.32
C VAL A 167 -8.47 8.81 0.87
N GLU A 168 -9.40 8.08 1.51
CA GLU A 168 -10.29 8.64 2.53
C GLU A 168 -9.57 9.13 3.80
N PHE A 169 -8.38 8.61 4.10
CA PHE A 169 -7.61 8.99 5.29
C PHE A 169 -6.11 8.69 5.13
N SER A 170 -5.26 9.22 6.01
CA SER A 170 -3.81 8.96 6.06
C SER A 170 -3.38 8.46 7.44
N PHE A 171 -2.47 7.48 7.46
CA PHE A 171 -1.87 6.95 8.67
C PHE A 171 -0.67 7.78 9.18
N GLU A 172 -0.24 8.83 8.47
CA GLU A 172 1.00 9.57 8.77
C GLU A 172 1.22 9.92 10.25
N HIS A 173 0.16 10.37 10.94
CA HIS A 173 0.23 10.79 12.34
C HIS A 173 0.64 9.68 13.32
N ILE A 174 0.44 8.40 13.01
CA ILE A 174 0.79 7.32 13.94
C ILE A 174 2.28 6.96 13.90
N PHE A 175 2.98 7.29 12.83
CA PHE A 175 4.42 7.01 12.73
C PHE A 175 5.26 7.81 13.72
N ASN A 176 4.73 8.93 14.23
CA ASN A 176 5.33 9.69 15.32
C ASN A 176 5.36 8.95 16.67
N GLN A 177 4.54 7.90 16.87
CA GLN A 177 4.38 7.25 18.18
C GLN A 177 5.24 5.98 18.39
N ASN A 178 6.35 5.81 17.66
CA ASN A 178 7.29 4.67 17.74
C ASN A 178 6.68 3.26 17.51
N LEU A 179 6.95 2.73 16.30
CA LEU A 179 7.25 1.33 15.98
C LEU A 179 6.50 0.16 16.69
N ILE A 180 5.16 0.16 16.66
CA ILE A 180 4.34 -1.05 16.89
C ILE A 180 3.34 -1.31 15.74
N PHE A 181 3.50 -0.63 14.59
CA PHE A 181 2.50 -0.62 13.50
C PHE A 181 2.31 -1.98 12.82
N MET A 182 3.37 -2.55 12.25
CA MET A 182 3.29 -3.76 11.43
C MET A 182 2.85 -5.00 12.24
N PRO A 183 3.39 -5.26 13.45
CA PRO A 183 2.93 -6.36 14.29
C PRO A 183 1.45 -6.24 14.73
N ARG A 184 0.93 -5.02 14.92
CA ARG A 184 -0.49 -4.79 15.27
C ARG A 184 -1.42 -4.95 14.09
N PHE A 185 -1.08 -4.37 12.93
CA PHE A 185 -1.84 -4.61 11.70
C PHE A 185 -1.94 -6.10 11.41
N LEU A 186 -0.82 -6.81 11.54
CA LEU A 186 -0.77 -8.25 11.45
C LEU A 186 -1.77 -8.85 12.45
N ASN A 187 -1.65 -8.61 13.75
CA ASN A 187 -2.58 -9.16 14.75
C ASN A 187 -4.07 -8.84 14.50
N ILE A 188 -4.41 -7.68 13.95
CA ILE A 188 -5.78 -7.34 13.55
C ILE A 188 -6.20 -8.19 12.35
N SER A 189 -5.36 -8.27 11.31
CA SER A 189 -5.55 -9.10 10.12
C SER A 189 -5.64 -10.60 10.46
N LEU A 190 -4.84 -11.06 11.43
CA LEU A 190 -4.82 -12.44 11.95
C LEU A 190 -6.11 -12.83 12.69
N ARG A 191 -6.85 -11.87 13.24
CA ARG A 191 -8.12 -12.12 13.95
C ARG A 191 -9.32 -12.25 13.02
N ILE A 192 -9.15 -11.90 11.75
CA ILE A 192 -10.21 -11.84 10.73
C ILE A 192 -9.98 -12.80 9.57
N THR A 193 -8.91 -13.62 9.61
CA THR A 193 -8.51 -14.56 8.53
C THR A 193 -8.15 -15.95 9.03
N THR A 194 -8.13 -16.93 8.12
CA THR A 194 -7.88 -18.34 8.45
C THR A 194 -6.41 -18.62 8.79
N PRO A 195 -6.11 -19.61 9.66
CA PRO A 195 -4.76 -19.86 10.20
C PRO A 195 -3.64 -20.07 9.18
N THR A 196 -3.95 -20.50 7.96
CA THR A 196 -2.96 -20.74 6.89
C THR A 196 -2.44 -19.44 6.29
N GLN A 197 -3.29 -18.42 6.19
CA GLN A 197 -2.93 -17.12 5.60
C GLN A 197 -2.13 -16.24 6.56
N VAL A 198 -2.31 -16.47 7.86
CA VAL A 198 -1.54 -15.92 8.99
C VAL A 198 -0.05 -16.25 8.91
N VAL A 199 0.30 -17.47 8.51
CA VAL A 199 1.69 -17.98 8.50
C VAL A 199 2.51 -17.31 7.39
N ASN A 200 1.93 -17.18 6.19
CA ASN A 200 2.60 -16.54 5.05
C ASN A 200 2.87 -15.05 5.31
N MET A 201 1.93 -14.34 5.92
CA MET A 201 2.08 -12.91 6.22
C MET A 201 3.12 -12.65 7.32
N ARG A 202 3.19 -13.50 8.36
CA ARG A 202 4.25 -13.44 9.39
C ARG A 202 5.65 -13.61 8.77
N SER A 203 5.78 -14.46 7.74
CA SER A 203 7.06 -14.71 7.08
C SER A 203 7.56 -13.54 6.23
N ILE A 204 6.64 -12.82 5.57
CA ILE A 204 6.96 -11.65 4.74
C ILE A 204 7.28 -10.45 5.64
N ILE A 205 6.46 -10.20 6.66
CA ILE A 205 6.58 -9.01 7.52
C ILE A 205 7.77 -9.09 8.49
N ARG A 206 8.10 -10.28 9.04
CA ARG A 206 9.33 -10.43 9.87
C ARG A 206 10.63 -10.22 9.11
N ARG A 207 10.55 -10.10 7.78
CA ARG A 207 11.70 -9.95 6.89
C ARG A 207 11.72 -8.57 6.19
N ILE A 208 10.75 -7.72 6.50
CA ILE A 208 10.79 -6.29 6.21
C ILE A 208 11.51 -5.64 7.40
N PRO A 209 12.67 -5.00 7.20
CA PRO A 209 13.48 -4.44 8.28
C PRO A 209 12.87 -3.18 8.91
#